data_AF-A0A7Y2FD11-F1
#
_entry.id   AF-A0A7Y2FD11-F1
#
_cell.length_a   1.000
_cell.length_b   1.000
_cell.length_c   1.000
_cell.angle_alpha   90.00
_cell.angle_beta   90.00
_cell.angle_gamma   90.00
#
_symmetry.space_group_name_H-M   'P 1'
#
loop_
_entity.id
_entity.type
_entity.pdbx_description
1 polymer ?
#
loop_
_entity_poly.entity_id
_entity_poly.type
_entity_poly.pdbx_seq_one_letter_code
_entity_poly.pdbx_strand_id
1 'polypeptide(L)'
;MRNSLLLTQGLLLSLLLLSCASVKPGPDVLNSAERAIQAAERAGAEELAPVELRFAREKLESARRGLEQKQYEVALYLIEESEINSELAIEQSRAAQSRRKVNELRRANEILREELEATYGESFP
;
A
#
# COMPACT_ATOMS: atom_id res chain seq x y z
N MET A 1 -1.24 54.35 29.21
CA MET A 1 -0.79 54.39 27.80
C MET A 1 0.42 53.48 27.50
N ARG A 2 1.43 53.36 28.38
CA ARG A 2 2.56 52.43 28.17
C ARG A 2 2.20 50.92 28.29
N ASN A 3 1.30 50.54 29.20
CA ASN A 3 0.88 49.14 29.34
C ASN A 3 -0.01 48.63 28.18
N SER A 4 -0.79 49.50 27.54
CA SER A 4 -1.62 49.10 26.39
C SER A 4 -0.78 48.77 25.16
N LEU A 5 0.38 49.44 24.98
CA LEU A 5 1.36 49.15 23.92
C LEU A 5 2.07 47.81 24.15
N LEU A 6 2.39 47.47 25.41
CA LEU A 6 3.01 46.20 25.79
C LEU A 6 2.05 45.00 25.60
N LEU A 7 0.77 45.17 25.93
CA LEU A 7 -0.28 44.17 25.71
C LEU A 7 -0.52 43.90 24.22
N THR A 8 -0.49 44.94 23.38
CA THR A 8 -0.61 44.77 21.91
C THR A 8 0.62 44.12 21.28
N GLN A 9 1.83 44.38 21.80
CA GLN A 9 3.06 43.73 21.31
C GLN A 9 3.13 42.24 21.65
N GLY A 10 2.67 41.84 22.85
CA GLY A 10 2.60 40.43 23.24
C GLY A 10 1.61 39.61 22.40
N LEU A 11 0.51 40.24 21.97
CA LEU A 11 -0.51 39.60 21.14
C LEU A 11 -0.02 39.37 19.68
N LEU A 12 0.80 40.27 19.13
CA LEU A 12 1.39 40.08 17.80
C LEU A 12 2.46 38.98 17.77
N LEU A 13 3.22 38.80 18.86
CA LEU A 13 4.30 37.82 18.92
C LEU A 13 3.79 36.38 19.06
N SER A 14 2.60 36.18 19.64
CA SER A 14 1.97 34.87 19.78
C SER A 14 1.31 34.37 18.50
N LEU A 15 0.91 35.25 17.58
CA LEU A 15 0.35 34.86 16.27
C LEU A 15 1.41 34.30 15.28
N LEU A 16 2.70 34.56 15.52
CA LEU A 16 3.79 34.12 14.62
C LEU A 16 4.23 32.66 14.85
N LEU A 17 3.74 31.99 15.90
CA LEU A 17 4.12 30.61 16.25
C LEU A 17 3.23 29.53 15.60
N LEU A 18 2.26 29.89 14.74
CA LEU A 18 1.38 28.92 14.06
C LEU A 18 1.83 28.51 12.64
N SER A 19 2.99 28.98 12.15
CA SER A 19 3.44 28.64 10.80
C SER A 19 4.48 27.51 10.82
N CYS A 20 4.05 26.29 11.10
CA CYS A 20 4.72 25.11 10.51
C CYS A 20 4.33 25.07 9.03
N ALA A 21 4.91 25.97 8.24
CA ALA A 21 4.72 25.97 6.79
C ALA A 21 5.21 24.63 6.24
N SER A 22 4.28 23.83 5.73
CA SER A 22 4.54 22.56 5.04
C SER A 22 5.56 22.83 3.92
N VAL A 23 6.80 22.39 4.14
CA VAL A 23 7.92 22.60 3.22
C VAL A 23 7.64 21.81 1.95
N LYS A 24 7.90 22.41 0.78
CA LYS A 24 7.75 21.73 -0.51
C LYS A 24 8.55 20.41 -0.48
N PRO A 25 7.90 19.25 -0.73
CA PRO A 25 8.59 17.97 -0.79
C PRO A 25 9.65 17.94 -1.89
N GLY A 26 10.65 17.07 -1.73
CA GLY A 26 11.67 16.84 -2.74
C GLY A 26 11.09 16.33 -4.07
N PRO A 27 11.84 16.42 -5.18
CA PRO A 27 11.38 16.00 -6.50
C PRO A 27 11.03 14.51 -6.58
N ASP A 28 11.65 13.69 -5.73
CA ASP A 28 11.55 12.23 -5.73
C ASP A 28 10.49 11.67 -4.75
N VAL A 29 9.62 12.53 -4.21
CA VAL A 29 8.67 12.14 -3.15
C VAL A 29 7.71 11.02 -3.56
N LEU A 30 7.43 10.87 -4.86
CA LEU A 30 6.53 9.85 -5.40
C LEU A 30 7.21 8.49 -5.65
N ASN A 31 8.55 8.46 -5.70
CA ASN A 31 9.30 7.31 -6.21
C ASN A 31 9.10 6.06 -5.34
N SER A 32 8.86 6.22 -4.03
CA SER A 32 8.64 5.09 -3.12
C SER A 32 7.31 4.38 -3.41
N ALA A 33 6.21 5.14 -3.52
CA ALA A 33 4.91 4.61 -3.91
C ALA A 33 4.92 3.99 -5.32
N GLU A 34 5.60 4.61 -6.29
CA GLU A 34 5.76 4.04 -7.64
C GLU A 34 6.46 2.68 -7.63
N ARG A 35 7.54 2.55 -6.86
CA ARG A 35 8.23 1.25 -6.70
C ARG A 35 7.37 0.22 -5.99
N ALA A 36 6.56 0.63 -5.01
CA ALA A 36 5.65 -0.25 -4.28
C ALA A 36 4.59 -0.84 -5.22
N ILE A 37 3.98 0.00 -6.08
CA ILE A 37 3.02 -0.43 -7.11
C ILE A 37 3.68 -1.43 -8.08
N GLN A 38 4.89 -1.13 -8.58
CA GLN A 38 5.63 -2.06 -9.45
C GLN A 38 5.98 -3.38 -8.77
N ALA A 39 6.21 -3.38 -7.45
CA ALA A 39 6.41 -4.60 -6.69
C ALA A 39 5.11 -5.42 -6.57
N ALA A 40 3.97 -4.76 -6.37
CA ALA A 40 2.65 -5.39 -6.38
C ALA A 40 2.30 -6.00 -7.74
N GLU A 41 2.52 -5.27 -8.84
CA GLU A 41 2.37 -5.78 -10.21
C GLU A 41 3.21 -7.04 -10.43
N ARG A 42 4.50 -6.99 -10.07
CA ARG A 42 5.42 -8.15 -10.17
C ARG A 42 4.99 -9.33 -9.28
N ALA A 43 4.28 -9.08 -8.19
CA ALA A 43 3.69 -10.12 -7.35
C ALA A 43 2.41 -10.75 -7.95
N GLY A 44 1.91 -10.23 -9.07
CA GLY A 44 0.70 -10.72 -9.73
C GLY A 44 -0.60 -10.09 -9.20
N ALA A 45 -0.51 -8.92 -8.57
CA ALA A 45 -1.67 -8.27 -7.96
C ALA A 45 -2.78 -7.89 -8.96
N GLU A 46 -2.48 -7.74 -10.25
CA GLU A 46 -3.51 -7.49 -11.27
C GLU A 46 -4.58 -8.59 -11.32
N GLU A 47 -4.18 -9.84 -11.10
CA GLU A 47 -5.10 -10.98 -11.06
C GLU A 47 -5.53 -11.30 -9.63
N LEU A 48 -4.60 -11.21 -8.68
CA LEU A 48 -4.76 -11.79 -7.35
C LEU A 48 -5.23 -10.80 -6.28
N ALA A 49 -5.00 -9.51 -6.48
CA ALA A 49 -5.34 -8.42 -5.56
C ALA A 49 -5.71 -7.12 -6.32
N PRO A 50 -6.67 -7.16 -7.28
CA PRO A 50 -6.91 -6.03 -8.18
C PRO A 50 -7.51 -4.80 -7.48
N VAL A 51 -8.21 -5.00 -6.36
CA VAL A 51 -8.87 -3.90 -5.64
C VAL A 51 -7.84 -3.02 -4.95
N GLU A 52 -6.90 -3.64 -4.25
CA GLU A 52 -5.82 -3.00 -3.50
C GLU A 52 -4.82 -2.35 -4.45
N LEU A 53 -4.47 -3.02 -5.55
CA LEU A 53 -3.64 -2.43 -6.59
C LEU A 53 -4.30 -1.19 -7.21
N ARG A 54 -5.61 -1.22 -7.47
CA ARG A 54 -6.36 -0.06 -7.95
C ARG A 54 -6.33 1.08 -6.94
N PHE A 55 -6.57 0.79 -5.65
CA PHE A 55 -6.51 1.81 -4.61
C PHE A 55 -5.11 2.44 -4.50
N ALA A 56 -4.04 1.66 -4.59
CA ALA A 56 -2.69 2.19 -4.62
C ALA A 56 -2.50 3.20 -5.76
N ARG A 57 -2.91 2.86 -6.99
CA ARG A 57 -2.83 3.76 -8.14
C ARG A 57 -3.68 5.02 -7.94
N GLU A 58 -4.90 4.90 -7.44
CA GLU A 58 -5.80 6.04 -7.20
C GLU A 58 -5.23 7.02 -6.16
N LYS A 59 -4.58 6.49 -5.12
CA LYS A 59 -3.92 7.30 -4.08
C LYS A 59 -2.70 8.01 -4.64
N LEU A 60 -1.85 7.33 -5.41
CA LEU A 60 -0.71 7.95 -6.08
C LEU A 60 -1.13 9.08 -7.04
N GLU A 61 -2.17 8.85 -7.85
CA GLU A 61 -2.69 9.89 -8.75
C GLU A 61 -3.30 11.07 -7.99
N SER A 62 -3.96 10.80 -6.87
CA SER A 62 -4.46 11.86 -5.98
C SER A 62 -3.32 12.64 -5.33
N ALA A 63 -2.23 11.98 -4.94
CA ALA A 63 -1.04 12.61 -4.41
C ALA A 63 -0.38 13.54 -5.44
N ARG A 64 -0.26 13.10 -6.70
CA ARG A 64 0.24 13.93 -7.82
C ARG A 64 -0.54 15.24 -7.94
N ARG A 65 -1.88 15.15 -7.95
CA ARG A 65 -2.76 16.34 -7.95
C ARG A 65 -2.56 17.22 -6.71
N GLY A 66 -2.40 16.62 -5.53
CA GLY A 66 -2.11 17.35 -4.29
C GLY A 66 -0.80 18.14 -4.37
N LEU A 67 0.26 17.55 -4.94
CA LEU A 67 1.55 18.23 -5.16
C LEU A 67 1.43 19.41 -6.12
N GLU A 68 0.68 19.25 -7.22
CA GLU A 68 0.39 20.32 -8.19
C GLU A 68 -0.38 21.48 -7.54
N GLN A 69 -1.35 21.16 -6.68
CA GLN A 69 -2.17 22.12 -5.95
C GLN A 69 -1.49 22.67 -4.69
N LYS A 70 -0.23 22.29 -4.44
CA LYS A 70 0.56 22.68 -3.25
C LYS A 70 -0.07 22.24 -1.91
N GLN A 71 -0.90 21.21 -1.93
CA GLN A 71 -1.46 20.54 -0.75
C GLN A 71 -0.49 19.46 -0.25
N TYR A 72 0.69 19.87 0.20
CA TYR A 72 1.81 18.95 0.44
C TYR A 72 1.54 17.92 1.53
N GLU A 73 0.92 18.32 2.65
CA GLU A 73 0.59 17.40 3.75
C GLU A 73 -0.39 16.30 3.29
N VAL A 74 -1.44 16.69 2.57
CA VAL A 74 -2.41 15.76 2.00
C VAL A 74 -1.74 14.84 0.98
N ALA A 75 -0.87 15.37 0.13
CA ALA A 75 -0.15 14.57 -0.85
C ALA A 75 0.78 13.53 -0.20
N LEU A 76 1.48 13.90 0.87
CA LEU A 76 2.34 12.98 1.61
C LEU A 76 1.55 11.85 2.26
N TYR A 77 0.39 12.17 2.85
CA TYR A 77 -0.52 11.15 3.39
C TYR A 77 -1.03 10.19 2.30
N LEU A 78 -1.38 10.71 1.13
CA LEU A 78 -1.83 9.89 -0.01
C LEU A 78 -0.71 8.99 -0.57
N ILE A 79 0.55 9.43 -0.52
CA ILE A 79 1.72 8.60 -0.88
C ILE A 79 1.83 7.41 0.09
N GLU A 80 1.74 7.66 1.39
CA GLU A 80 1.76 6.62 2.41
C GLU A 80 0.59 5.63 2.24
N GLU A 81 -0.63 6.12 1.99
CA GLU A 81 -1.77 5.26 1.69
C GLU A 81 -1.53 4.42 0.41
N SER A 82 -0.89 4.97 -0.61
CA SER A 82 -0.53 4.23 -1.82
C SER A 82 0.46 3.09 -1.53
N GLU A 83 1.44 3.34 -0.67
CA GLU A 83 2.43 2.32 -0.26
C GLU A 83 1.77 1.20 0.54
N ILE A 84 0.91 1.55 1.50
CA ILE A 84 0.17 0.58 2.32
C ILE A 84 -0.73 -0.31 1.45
N ASN A 85 -1.47 0.27 0.50
CA ASN A 85 -2.31 -0.50 -0.41
C ASN A 85 -1.47 -1.42 -1.33
N SER A 86 -0.29 -0.96 -1.75
CA SER A 86 0.63 -1.78 -2.56
C SER A 86 1.15 -2.97 -1.76
N GLU A 87 1.53 -2.76 -0.51
CA GLU A 87 2.01 -3.84 0.36
C GLU A 87 0.90 -4.85 0.68
N LEU A 88 -0.32 -4.37 0.93
CA LEU A 88 -1.49 -5.23 1.08
C LEU A 88 -1.72 -6.08 -0.18
N ALA A 89 -1.61 -5.49 -1.37
CA ALA A 89 -1.77 -6.20 -2.63
C ALA A 89 -0.69 -7.28 -2.83
N ILE A 90 0.56 -7.01 -2.43
CA ILE A 90 1.67 -7.99 -2.47
C ILE A 90 1.33 -9.19 -1.59
N GLU A 91 0.94 -8.95 -0.34
CA GLU A 91 0.70 -10.02 0.62
C GLU A 91 -0.53 -10.86 0.28
N GLN A 92 -1.59 -10.22 -0.21
CA GLN A 92 -2.75 -10.96 -0.75
C GLN A 92 -2.37 -11.82 -1.95
N SER A 93 -1.53 -11.30 -2.86
CA SER A 93 -1.06 -12.05 -4.02
C SER A 93 -0.24 -13.28 -3.60
N ARG A 94 0.68 -13.11 -2.65
CA ARG A 94 1.46 -14.22 -2.07
C ARG A 94 0.56 -15.26 -1.40
N ALA A 95 -0.43 -14.81 -0.63
CA ALA A 95 -1.38 -15.70 0.02
C ALA A 95 -2.20 -16.50 -1.01
N ALA A 96 -2.65 -15.86 -2.09
CA ALA A 96 -3.39 -16.52 -3.16
C ALA A 96 -2.54 -17.57 -3.90
N GLN A 97 -1.27 -17.26 -4.21
CA GLN A 97 -0.33 -18.21 -4.80
C GLN A 97 -0.08 -19.42 -3.90
N SER A 98 0.12 -19.19 -2.59
CA SER A 98 0.29 -20.26 -1.61
C SER A 98 -0.93 -21.18 -1.55
N ARG A 99 -2.14 -20.61 -1.54
CA ARG A 99 -3.39 -21.38 -1.61
C ARG A 99 -3.50 -22.21 -2.88
N ARG A 100 -3.13 -21.65 -4.05
CA ARG A 100 -3.08 -22.39 -5.31
C ARG A 100 -2.13 -23.59 -5.19
N LYS A 101 -0.93 -23.37 -4.65
CA LYS A 101 0.07 -24.43 -4.47
C LYS A 101 -0.40 -25.55 -3.54
N VAL A 102 -1.04 -25.20 -2.42
CA VAL A 102 -1.63 -26.19 -1.50
C VAL A 102 -2.69 -27.03 -2.23
N ASN A 103 -3.55 -26.41 -3.03
CA ASN A 103 -4.58 -27.12 -3.77
C ASN A 103 -4.00 -28.07 -4.84
N GLU A 104 -2.92 -27.67 -5.52
CA GLU A 104 -2.20 -28.54 -6.46
C GLU A 104 -1.61 -29.77 -5.75
N LEU A 105 -0.93 -29.55 -4.62
CA LEU A 105 -0.34 -30.65 -3.85
C LEU A 105 -1.40 -31.59 -3.29
N ARG A 106 -2.57 -31.08 -2.88
CA ARG A 106 -3.69 -31.90 -2.46
C ARG A 106 -4.19 -32.80 -3.60
N ARG A 107 -4.42 -32.23 -4.79
CA ARG A 107 -4.82 -33.00 -5.97
C ARG A 107 -3.79 -34.06 -6.35
N ALA A 108 -2.50 -33.72 -6.31
CA ALA A 108 -1.43 -34.69 -6.57
C ALA A 108 -1.45 -35.85 -5.57
N ASN A 109 -1.68 -35.58 -4.28
CA ASN A 109 -1.81 -36.63 -3.26
C ASN A 109 -3.07 -37.50 -3.48
N GLU A 110 -4.19 -36.91 -3.91
CA GLU A 110 -5.41 -37.65 -4.23
C GLU A 110 -5.17 -38.63 -5.38
N ILE A 111 -4.55 -38.17 -6.47
CA ILE A 111 -4.17 -39.01 -7.62
C ILE A 111 -3.24 -40.16 -7.19
N LEU A 112 -2.20 -39.88 -6.40
CA LEU A 112 -1.28 -40.92 -5.92
C LEU A 112 -1.98 -41.97 -5.06
N ARG A 113 -3.00 -41.59 -4.28
CA ARG A 113 -3.80 -42.53 -3.49
C ARG A 113 -4.67 -43.41 -4.38
N GLU A 114 -5.33 -42.82 -5.37
CA GLU A 114 -6.15 -43.55 -6.35
C GLU A 114 -5.28 -44.56 -7.14
N GLU A 115 -4.08 -44.16 -7.57
CA GLU A 115 -3.14 -45.04 -8.25
C GLU A 115 -2.68 -46.21 -7.39
N LEU A 116 -2.41 -45.97 -6.10
CA LEU A 116 -2.03 -47.01 -5.15
C LEU A 116 -3.17 -48.02 -4.94
N GLU A 117 -4.40 -47.53 -4.76
CA GLU A 117 -5.60 -48.37 -4.59
C GLU A 117 -5.88 -49.18 -5.86
N ALA A 118 -5.80 -48.57 -7.04
CA ALA A 118 -5.98 -49.28 -8.30
C ALA A 118 -4.91 -50.36 -8.56
N THR A 119 -3.67 -50.12 -8.14
CA THR A 119 -2.53 -51.04 -8.40
C THR A 119 -2.46 -52.18 -7.39
N TYR A 120 -2.78 -51.93 -6.11
CA TYR A 120 -2.57 -52.88 -5.02
C TYR A 120 -3.83 -53.26 -4.25
N GLY A 121 -4.97 -52.58 -4.48
CA GLY A 121 -6.22 -52.79 -3.75
C GLY A 121 -6.88 -54.15 -3.99
N GLU A 122 -6.63 -54.80 -5.12
CA GLU A 122 -7.10 -56.20 -5.35
C GLU A 122 -6.14 -57.26 -4.78
N SER A 123 -4.94 -56.88 -4.33
CA SER A 123 -3.89 -57.80 -3.87
C SER A 123 -3.71 -57.87 -2.35
N PHE A 124 -4.55 -57.19 -1.57
CA PHE A 124 -4.59 -57.30 -0.11
C PHE A 124 -5.89 -58.00 0.35
N PRO A 125 -5.82 -59.23 0.90
CA PRO A 125 -6.97 -59.88 1.56
C PRO A 125 -7.33 -59.21 2.88
#